data_AF-A0A1C5W9P5-F1
#
_entry.id   AF-A0A1C5W9P5-F1
#
_cell.length_a   1.000
_cell.length_b   1.000
_cell.length_c   1.000
_cell.angle_alpha   90.00
_cell.angle_beta   90.00
_cell.angle_gamma   90.00
#
_symmetry.space_group_name_H-M   'P 1'
#
loop_
_entity.id
_entity.type
_entity.pdbx_description
1 polymer ?
#
loop_
_entity_poly.entity_id
_entity_poly.type
_entity_poly.pdbx_seq_one_letter_code
_entity_poly.pdbx_strand_id
1 'polypeptide(L)'
;MKCPYCGEEVKPGTLFCPKCLTEVPWVSEYNTVETLITQKKHEEEKKVCQERKKEQMQKEIRQKKRRLFFLCGFAVVSILGTILLGVGYYRMNSYAYQYQAGVKAYNQEDYDQAMDHMDQALSMEPDNPNANLMMAKIFDAQEDYASVEKILTVFLKEHPDNLEAYGVLLSAMEKNQDVEAIRELLQMCTNPDVLEEYSEYICPDLNTDFQSGTYHKKSMKVEIWGECEKIYYTLDGTIPDEDSKIYTGPIKLKEGVTVLYAYGVNKKGIPGDIIYRKYVLEPED
;
A
#
# COMPACT_ATOMS: atom_id res chain seq x y z
N MET A 1 -24.95 -33.60 102.77
CA MET A 1 -24.36 -32.95 101.58
C MET A 1 -24.68 -33.78 100.35
N LYS A 2 -24.78 -33.21 99.15
CA LYS A 2 -25.01 -34.01 97.92
C LYS A 2 -23.68 -34.42 97.29
N CYS A 3 -23.57 -35.64 96.75
CA CYS A 3 -22.37 -36.08 96.04
C CYS A 3 -22.16 -35.20 94.79
N PRO A 4 -20.96 -34.61 94.56
CA PRO A 4 -20.71 -33.72 93.42
C PRO A 4 -20.76 -34.43 92.06
N TYR A 5 -20.61 -35.77 92.05
CA TYR A 5 -20.59 -36.56 90.82
C TYR A 5 -21.96 -37.11 90.45
N CYS A 6 -22.78 -37.56 91.42
CA CYS A 6 -24.07 -38.21 91.15
C CYS A 6 -25.29 -37.52 91.78
N GLY A 7 -25.10 -36.49 92.61
CA GLY A 7 -26.16 -35.66 93.19
C GLY A 7 -26.95 -36.27 94.37
N GLU A 8 -26.70 -37.53 94.75
CA GLU A 8 -27.40 -38.22 95.85
C GLU A 8 -27.11 -37.57 97.21
N GLU A 9 -28.09 -37.57 98.12
CA GLU A 9 -27.89 -37.06 99.49
C GLU A 9 -27.06 -38.02 100.34
N VAL A 10 -25.93 -37.50 100.82
CA VAL A 10 -24.94 -38.23 101.59
C VAL A 10 -24.90 -37.70 103.03
N LYS A 11 -24.89 -38.63 104.00
CA LYS A 11 -24.79 -38.30 105.43
C LYS A 11 -23.42 -37.64 105.75
N PRO A 12 -23.40 -36.57 106.57
CA PRO A 12 -22.15 -35.93 106.99
C PRO A 12 -21.25 -36.94 107.72
N GLY A 13 -19.95 -36.99 107.39
CA GLY A 13 -19.00 -37.93 108.00
C GLY A 13 -18.63 -39.16 107.15
N THR A 14 -19.22 -39.35 105.97
CA THR A 14 -18.93 -40.50 105.10
C THR A 14 -17.91 -40.17 104.01
N LEU A 15 -16.94 -41.07 103.79
CA LEU A 15 -15.85 -40.90 102.81
C LEU A 15 -16.27 -41.25 101.38
N PHE A 16 -17.25 -42.15 101.22
CA PHE A 16 -17.72 -42.61 99.91
C PHE A 16 -19.21 -42.37 99.77
N CYS A 17 -19.63 -42.00 98.57
CA CYS A 17 -21.05 -41.90 98.26
C CYS A 17 -21.66 -43.31 98.26
N PRO A 18 -22.75 -43.58 99.00
CA PRO A 18 -23.35 -44.90 99.08
C PRO A 18 -23.93 -45.39 97.74
N LYS A 19 -24.09 -44.50 96.75
CA LYS A 19 -24.68 -44.82 95.44
C LYS A 19 -23.64 -45.06 94.36
N CYS A 20 -22.75 -44.09 94.11
CA CYS A 20 -21.76 -44.20 93.03
C CYS A 20 -20.40 -44.73 93.49
N LEU A 21 -20.24 -45.01 94.79
CA LEU A 21 -19.01 -45.49 95.43
C LEU A 21 -17.77 -44.63 95.19
N THR A 22 -17.94 -43.43 94.62
CA THR A 22 -16.87 -42.46 94.43
C THR A 22 -16.58 -41.77 95.75
N GLU A 23 -15.30 -41.56 96.02
CA GLU A 23 -14.87 -40.76 97.16
C GLU A 23 -15.54 -39.39 97.07
N VAL A 24 -16.16 -38.96 98.17
CA VAL A 24 -16.81 -37.65 98.25
C VAL A 24 -15.72 -36.68 98.67
N PRO A 25 -15.17 -35.86 97.76
CA PRO A 25 -14.10 -34.94 98.12
C PRO A 25 -14.61 -33.98 99.19
N TRP A 26 -14.01 -34.05 100.37
CA TRP A 26 -14.37 -33.25 101.54
C TRP A 26 -13.97 -31.78 101.38
N VAL A 27 -13.03 -31.50 100.49
CA VAL A 27 -12.52 -30.17 100.19
C VAL A 27 -12.87 -29.88 98.74
N SER A 28 -13.68 -28.85 98.51
CA SER A 28 -13.85 -28.32 97.15
C SER A 28 -12.48 -27.96 96.60
N GLU A 29 -12.18 -28.30 95.35
CA GLU A 29 -10.96 -27.83 94.70
C GLU A 29 -10.97 -26.29 94.69
N TYR A 30 -10.29 -25.69 95.66
CA TYR A 30 -10.16 -24.25 95.74
C TYR A 30 -9.09 -23.86 94.72
N ASN A 31 -9.52 -23.17 93.67
CA ASN A 31 -8.58 -22.45 92.83
C ASN A 31 -7.84 -21.43 93.70
N THR A 32 -6.58 -21.70 93.99
CA THR A 32 -5.72 -20.74 94.69
C THR A 32 -5.59 -19.47 93.87
N VAL A 33 -5.36 -18.34 94.53
CA VAL A 33 -5.10 -17.06 93.85
C VAL A 33 -3.95 -17.22 92.85
N GLU A 34 -2.95 -18.04 93.17
CA GLU A 34 -1.80 -18.34 92.32
C GLU A 34 -2.17 -19.11 91.05
N THR A 35 -3.05 -20.13 91.13
CA THR A 35 -3.51 -20.87 89.94
C THR A 35 -4.38 -20.00 89.04
N LEU A 36 -5.22 -19.11 89.58
CA LEU A 36 -6.00 -18.14 88.79
C LEU A 36 -5.11 -17.09 88.10
N ILE A 37 -4.07 -16.59 88.78
CA ILE A 37 -3.08 -15.69 88.17
C ILE A 37 -2.35 -16.39 87.02
N THR A 38 -1.99 -17.66 87.20
CA THR A 38 -1.28 -18.46 86.18
C THR A 38 -2.16 -18.73 84.96
N GLN A 39 -3.44 -19.05 85.16
CA GLN A 39 -4.41 -19.21 84.07
C GLN A 39 -4.63 -17.91 83.29
N LYS A 40 -4.79 -16.77 83.97
CA LYS A 40 -4.91 -15.45 83.32
C LYS A 40 -3.66 -15.09 82.52
N LYS A 41 -2.47 -15.32 83.07
CA LYS A 41 -1.21 -15.14 82.34
C LYS A 41 -1.16 -15.98 81.07
N HIS A 42 -1.54 -17.26 81.13
CA HIS A 42 -1.59 -18.12 79.95
C HIS A 42 -2.66 -17.69 78.93
N GLU A 43 -3.81 -17.18 79.36
CA GLU A 43 -4.81 -16.61 78.45
C GLU A 43 -4.32 -15.34 77.78
N GLU A 44 -3.66 -14.45 78.51
CA GLU A 44 -3.03 -13.24 77.98
C GLU A 44 -1.90 -13.57 77.00
N GLU A 45 -1.03 -14.52 77.33
CA GLU A 45 0.02 -15.04 76.44
C GLU A 45 -0.59 -15.64 75.15
N LYS A 46 -1.67 -16.40 75.26
CA LYS A 46 -2.40 -16.96 74.10
C LYS A 46 -2.99 -15.85 73.24
N LYS A 47 -3.59 -14.81 73.83
CA LYS A 47 -4.12 -13.64 73.10
C LYS A 47 -3.02 -12.90 72.37
N VAL A 48 -1.91 -12.60 73.05
CA VAL A 48 -0.73 -11.97 72.45
C VAL A 48 -0.14 -12.82 71.32
N CYS A 49 -0.07 -14.15 71.49
CA CYS A 49 0.38 -15.06 70.44
C CYS A 49 -0.58 -15.06 69.22
N GLN A 50 -1.89 -15.04 69.44
CA GLN A 50 -2.88 -14.95 68.36
C GLN A 50 -2.83 -13.60 67.63
N GLU A 51 -2.64 -12.49 68.35
CA GLU A 51 -2.47 -11.16 67.75
C GLU A 51 -1.20 -11.08 66.91
N ARG A 52 -0.06 -11.57 67.43
CA ARG A 52 1.19 -11.66 66.65
C ARG A 52 1.01 -12.50 65.37
N LYS A 53 0.31 -13.63 65.45
CA LYS A 53 0.00 -14.47 64.27
C LYS A 53 -0.89 -13.72 63.26
N LYS A 54 -1.90 -12.97 63.72
CA LYS A 54 -2.75 -12.13 62.85
C LYS A 54 -1.95 -11.03 62.16
N GLU A 55 -1.05 -10.35 62.88
CA GLU A 55 -0.17 -9.32 62.31
C GLU A 55 0.80 -9.90 61.27
N GLN A 56 1.40 -11.06 61.55
CA GLN A 56 2.28 -11.76 60.60
C GLN A 56 1.50 -12.14 59.32
N MET A 57 0.32 -12.73 59.48
CA MET A 57 -0.56 -13.09 58.35
C MET A 57 -0.95 -11.86 57.52
N GLN A 58 -1.28 -10.72 58.16
CA GLN A 58 -1.59 -9.48 57.45
C GLN A 58 -0.37 -8.90 56.71
N LYS A 59 0.84 -8.99 57.28
CA LYS A 59 2.09 -8.58 56.62
C LYS A 59 2.35 -9.44 55.37
N GLU A 60 2.18 -10.75 55.45
CA GLU A 60 2.32 -11.65 54.31
C GLU A 60 1.29 -11.39 53.21
N ILE A 61 0.01 -11.18 53.57
CA ILE A 61 -1.04 -10.81 52.61
C ILE A 61 -0.71 -9.47 51.95
N ARG A 62 -0.27 -8.46 52.71
CA ARG A 62 0.14 -7.16 52.17
C ARG A 62 1.34 -7.30 51.22
N GLN A 63 2.32 -8.14 51.54
CA GLN A 63 3.46 -8.42 50.66
C GLN A 63 3.03 -9.18 49.38
N LYS A 64 2.17 -10.20 49.49
CA LYS A 64 1.62 -10.93 48.34
C LYS A 64 0.79 -10.02 47.43
N LYS A 65 -0.09 -9.17 47.99
CA LYS A 65 -0.85 -8.17 47.24
C LYS A 65 0.06 -7.15 46.56
N ARG A 66 1.12 -6.68 47.22
CA ARG A 66 2.09 -5.76 46.63
C ARG A 66 2.87 -6.42 45.48
N ARG A 67 3.31 -7.68 45.64
CA ARG A 67 3.93 -8.46 44.55
C ARG A 67 2.96 -8.70 43.40
N LEU A 68 1.73 -9.08 43.69
CA LEU A 68 0.68 -9.30 42.68
C LEU A 68 0.35 -8.00 41.93
N PHE A 69 0.27 -6.86 42.63
CA PHE A 69 0.06 -5.55 42.03
C PHE A 69 1.19 -5.18 41.06
N PHE A 70 2.45 -5.39 41.45
CA PHE A 70 3.58 -5.16 40.54
C PHE A 70 3.61 -6.13 39.35
N LEU A 71 3.27 -7.41 39.56
CA LEU A 71 3.19 -8.41 38.49
C LEU A 71 2.08 -8.06 37.48
N CYS A 72 0.88 -7.73 37.96
CA CYS A 72 -0.22 -7.29 37.11
C CYS A 72 0.10 -5.96 36.41
N GLY A 73 0.73 -5.02 37.10
CA GLY A 73 1.18 -3.75 36.51
C GLY A 73 2.17 -3.96 35.36
N PHE A 74 3.16 -4.84 35.55
CA PHE A 74 4.12 -5.18 34.50
C PHE A 74 3.45 -5.87 33.29
N ALA A 75 2.49 -6.77 33.55
CA ALA A 75 1.73 -7.42 32.48
C ALA A 75 0.91 -6.41 31.67
N VAL A 76 0.24 -5.46 32.32
CA VAL A 76 -0.53 -4.40 31.63
C VAL A 76 0.38 -3.50 30.80
N VAL A 77 1.54 -3.07 31.35
CA VAL A 77 2.51 -2.26 30.60
C VAL A 77 3.06 -3.02 29.39
N SER A 78 3.34 -4.31 29.54
CA SER A 78 3.82 -5.15 28.44
C SER A 78 2.78 -5.27 27.33
N ILE A 79 1.51 -5.47 27.69
CA ILE A 79 0.40 -5.53 26.73
C ILE A 79 0.20 -4.17 26.04
N LEU A 80 0.26 -3.07 26.77
CA LEU A 80 0.18 -1.73 26.18
C LEU A 80 1.36 -1.46 25.23
N GLY A 81 2.56 -1.92 25.59
CA GLY A 81 3.75 -1.84 24.74
C GLY A 81 3.59 -2.61 23.43
N THR A 82 3.08 -3.86 23.48
CA THR A 82 2.86 -4.65 22.26
C THR A 82 1.75 -4.07 21.39
N ILE A 83 0.68 -3.54 21.98
CA ILE A 83 -0.37 -2.83 21.24
C ILE A 83 0.20 -1.59 20.56
N LEU A 84 1.01 -0.78 21.26
CA LEU A 84 1.64 0.41 20.68
C LEU A 84 2.60 0.06 19.54
N LEU A 85 3.43 -0.97 19.71
CA LEU A 85 4.32 -1.47 18.66
C LEU A 85 3.53 -2.03 17.47
N GLY A 86 2.47 -2.79 17.71
CA GLY A 86 1.60 -3.34 16.66
C GLY A 86 0.88 -2.24 15.88
N VAL A 87 0.38 -1.20 16.55
CA VAL A 87 -0.23 -0.04 15.90
C VAL A 87 0.82 0.77 15.11
N GLY A 88 2.03 0.94 15.65
CA GLY A 88 3.13 1.59 14.94
C GLY A 88 3.50 0.83 13.67
N TYR A 89 3.67 -0.49 13.78
CA TYR A 89 3.94 -1.38 12.66
C TYR A 89 2.83 -1.33 11.61
N TYR A 90 1.57 -1.43 12.02
CA TYR A 90 0.42 -1.35 11.10
C TYR A 90 0.34 0.00 10.38
N ARG A 91 0.63 1.10 11.08
CA ARG A 91 0.66 2.44 10.47
C ARG A 91 1.77 2.60 9.45
N MET A 92 2.97 2.07 9.75
CA MET A 92 4.09 2.08 8.82
C MET A 92 3.88 1.13 7.64
N ASN A 93 3.17 0.03 7.84
CA ASN A 93 2.84 -0.94 6.79
C ASN A 93 1.46 -0.67 6.17
N SER A 94 1.09 0.60 6.03
CA SER A 94 -0.14 1.01 5.35
C SER A 94 0.20 1.57 3.98
N TYR A 95 -0.61 1.24 2.97
CA TYR A 95 -0.49 1.77 1.60
C TYR A 95 -0.33 3.29 1.60
N ALA A 96 -1.22 4.00 2.30
CA ALA A 96 -1.22 5.45 2.34
C ALA A 96 0.07 6.03 2.93
N TYR A 97 0.66 5.36 3.93
CA TYR A 97 1.93 5.80 4.50
C TYR A 97 3.08 5.59 3.51
N GLN A 98 3.17 4.41 2.91
CA GLN A 98 4.22 4.06 1.96
C GLN A 98 4.18 4.93 0.71
N TYR A 99 2.99 5.14 0.14
CA TYR A 99 2.80 6.05 -0.98
C TYR A 99 3.27 7.48 -0.66
N GLN A 100 2.86 8.03 0.48
CA GLN A 100 3.25 9.39 0.87
C GLN A 100 4.76 9.51 1.18
N ALA A 101 5.35 8.47 1.77
CA ALA A 101 6.79 8.42 2.02
C ALA A 101 7.57 8.37 0.71
N GLY A 102 7.15 7.56 -0.27
CA GLY A 102 7.78 7.49 -1.59
C GLY A 102 7.62 8.79 -2.39
N VAL A 103 6.45 9.43 -2.36
CA VAL A 103 6.28 10.77 -2.96
C VAL A 103 7.21 11.80 -2.32
N LYS A 104 7.38 11.75 -0.99
CA LYS A 104 8.30 12.63 -0.29
C LYS A 104 9.75 12.38 -0.71
N ALA A 105 10.18 11.13 -0.83
CA ALA A 105 11.51 10.76 -1.30
C ALA A 105 11.75 11.19 -2.76
N TYR A 106 10.76 10.99 -3.64
CA TYR A 106 10.79 11.47 -5.02
C TYR A 106 11.01 12.98 -5.11
N ASN A 107 10.28 13.78 -4.31
CA ASN A 107 10.45 15.23 -4.26
C ASN A 107 11.81 15.67 -3.67
N GLN A 108 12.54 14.75 -3.03
CA GLN A 108 13.89 14.96 -2.54
C GLN A 108 14.96 14.45 -3.51
N GLU A 109 14.54 13.98 -4.70
CA GLU A 109 15.40 13.35 -5.72
C GLU A 109 16.09 12.07 -5.21
N ASP A 110 15.61 11.50 -4.10
CA ASP A 110 16.06 10.22 -3.58
C ASP A 110 15.22 9.11 -4.21
N TYR A 111 15.56 8.80 -5.47
CA TYR A 111 14.81 7.85 -6.29
C TYR A 111 14.90 6.42 -5.74
N ASP A 112 16.01 6.03 -5.14
CA ASP A 112 16.18 4.70 -4.54
C ASP A 112 15.16 4.49 -3.40
N GLN A 113 15.08 5.44 -2.45
CA GLN A 113 14.08 5.37 -1.38
C GLN A 113 12.64 5.51 -1.91
N ALA A 114 12.44 6.31 -2.96
CA ALA A 114 11.13 6.45 -3.58
C ALA A 114 10.64 5.11 -4.15
N MET A 115 11.51 4.38 -4.85
CA MET A 115 11.22 3.05 -5.39
C MET A 115 10.93 2.05 -4.28
N ASP A 116 11.76 1.98 -3.23
CA ASP A 116 11.54 1.07 -2.09
C ASP A 116 10.16 1.27 -1.44
N HIS A 117 9.76 2.53 -1.27
CA HIS A 117 8.44 2.87 -0.73
C HIS A 117 7.31 2.54 -1.70
N MET A 118 7.51 2.75 -3.01
CA MET A 118 6.51 2.39 -4.04
C MET A 118 6.36 0.88 -4.19
N ASP A 119 7.45 0.11 -4.10
CA ASP A 119 7.42 -1.35 -4.10
C ASP A 119 6.64 -1.88 -2.89
N GLN A 120 6.85 -1.28 -1.71
CA GLN A 120 6.05 -1.61 -0.53
C GLN A 120 4.58 -1.25 -0.75
N ALA A 121 4.27 -0.09 -1.34
CA ALA A 121 2.91 0.31 -1.69
C ALA A 121 2.23 -0.70 -2.64
N LEU A 122 2.91 -1.07 -3.72
CA LEU A 122 2.44 -2.04 -4.71
C LEU A 122 2.36 -3.47 -4.16
N SER A 123 3.19 -3.84 -3.17
CA SER A 123 3.05 -5.15 -2.51
C SER A 123 1.72 -5.29 -1.72
N MET A 124 1.15 -4.16 -1.29
CA MET A 124 -0.14 -4.10 -0.60
C MET A 124 -1.31 -3.95 -1.56
N GLU A 125 -1.18 -3.06 -2.55
CA GLU A 125 -2.18 -2.81 -3.59
C GLU A 125 -1.54 -2.92 -4.98
N PRO A 126 -1.39 -4.14 -5.55
CA PRO A 126 -0.65 -4.36 -6.79
C PRO A 126 -1.20 -3.65 -8.02
N ASP A 127 -2.51 -3.43 -8.06
CA ASP A 127 -3.22 -2.79 -9.16
C ASP A 127 -3.63 -1.35 -8.83
N ASN A 128 -2.94 -0.69 -7.88
CA ASN A 128 -3.25 0.70 -7.59
C ASN A 128 -2.72 1.61 -8.72
N PRO A 129 -3.58 2.38 -9.40
CA PRO A 129 -3.15 3.20 -10.52
C PRO A 129 -2.18 4.30 -10.11
N ASN A 130 -2.37 4.89 -8.92
CA ASN A 130 -1.51 6.00 -8.46
C ASN A 130 -0.08 5.53 -8.18
N ALA A 131 0.08 4.36 -7.55
CA ALA A 131 1.39 3.81 -7.22
C ALA A 131 2.15 3.37 -8.48
N ASN A 132 1.47 2.71 -9.43
CA ASN A 132 2.07 2.34 -10.72
C ASN A 132 2.51 3.59 -11.51
N LEU A 133 1.67 4.63 -11.53
CA LEU A 133 1.99 5.87 -12.21
C LEU A 133 3.15 6.62 -11.53
N MET A 134 3.21 6.61 -10.20
CA MET A 134 4.33 7.19 -9.46
C MET A 134 5.63 6.42 -9.72
N MET A 135 5.58 5.09 -9.80
CA MET A 135 6.74 4.28 -10.20
C MET A 135 7.25 4.68 -11.58
N ALA A 136 6.36 4.84 -12.57
CA ALA A 136 6.74 5.31 -13.90
C ALA A 136 7.36 6.73 -13.87
N LYS A 137 6.83 7.64 -13.05
CA LYS A 137 7.43 8.97 -12.86
C LYS A 137 8.82 8.94 -12.23
N ILE A 138 9.07 7.99 -11.32
CA ILE A 138 10.41 7.79 -10.75
C ILE A 138 11.38 7.35 -11.85
N PHE A 139 11.01 6.38 -12.69
CA PHE A 139 11.83 5.96 -13.83
C PHE A 139 12.05 7.08 -14.86
N ASP A 140 11.03 7.89 -15.17
CA ASP A 140 11.16 9.06 -16.06
C ASP A 140 12.16 10.08 -15.51
N ALA A 141 12.13 10.32 -14.19
CA ALA A 141 13.06 11.23 -13.52
C ALA A 141 14.50 10.68 -13.48
N GLN A 142 14.67 9.35 -13.52
CA GLN A 142 15.97 8.68 -13.66
C GLN A 142 16.45 8.59 -15.12
N GLU A 143 15.68 9.13 -16.07
CA GLU A 143 15.94 9.04 -17.53
C GLU A 143 15.92 7.60 -18.07
N ASP A 144 15.35 6.65 -17.34
CA ASP A 144 15.15 5.27 -17.79
C ASP A 144 13.83 5.14 -18.57
N TYR A 145 13.79 5.76 -19.75
CA TYR A 145 12.60 5.81 -20.60
C TYR A 145 12.15 4.42 -21.07
N ALA A 146 13.07 3.45 -21.18
CA ALA A 146 12.74 2.08 -21.56
C ALA A 146 11.91 1.37 -20.49
N SER A 147 12.23 1.58 -19.20
CA SER A 147 11.42 1.08 -18.09
C SER A 147 10.06 1.76 -18.02
N VAL A 148 9.99 3.08 -18.27
CA VAL A 148 8.73 3.83 -18.35
C VAL A 148 7.80 3.22 -19.40
N GLU A 149 8.31 3.02 -20.62
CA GLU A 149 7.56 2.45 -21.73
C GLU A 149 7.01 1.08 -21.36
N LYS A 150 7.88 0.18 -20.91
CA LYS A 150 7.47 -1.19 -20.56
C LYS A 150 6.38 -1.22 -19.48
N ILE A 151 6.51 -0.40 -18.44
CA ILE A 151 5.55 -0.36 -17.33
C ILE A 151 4.23 0.23 -17.81
N LEU A 152 4.26 1.40 -18.47
CA LEU A 152 3.05 2.10 -18.86
C LEU A 152 2.32 1.42 -20.01
N THR A 153 3.01 0.77 -20.95
CA THR A 153 2.35 -0.02 -22.00
C THR A 153 1.56 -1.20 -21.43
N VAL A 154 2.02 -1.83 -20.33
CA VAL A 154 1.23 -2.85 -19.65
C VAL A 154 0.09 -2.22 -18.86
N PHE A 155 0.37 -1.14 -18.13
CA PHE A 155 -0.62 -0.43 -17.32
C PHE A 155 -1.81 0.08 -18.16
N LEU A 156 -1.55 0.68 -19.32
CA LEU A 156 -2.57 1.21 -20.23
C LEU A 156 -3.43 0.15 -20.91
N LYS A 157 -3.01 -1.13 -20.92
CA LYS A 157 -3.86 -2.22 -21.38
C LYS A 157 -5.02 -2.49 -20.42
N GLU A 158 -4.77 -2.35 -19.13
CA GLU A 158 -5.78 -2.54 -18.07
C GLU A 158 -6.54 -1.24 -17.78
N HIS A 159 -5.88 -0.08 -17.92
CA HIS A 159 -6.42 1.26 -17.64
C HIS A 159 -6.37 2.18 -18.89
N PRO A 160 -7.09 1.85 -19.98
CA PRO A 160 -6.98 2.54 -21.27
C PRO A 160 -7.55 3.97 -21.27
N ASP A 161 -8.22 4.37 -20.21
CA ASP A 161 -8.80 5.71 -19.99
C ASP A 161 -7.92 6.62 -19.13
N ASN A 162 -6.77 6.13 -18.65
CA ASN A 162 -5.86 6.92 -17.82
C ASN A 162 -5.06 7.93 -18.65
N LEU A 163 -5.59 9.14 -18.78
CA LEU A 163 -4.95 10.26 -19.49
C LEU A 163 -3.53 10.56 -18.98
N GLU A 164 -3.33 10.55 -17.65
CA GLU A 164 -2.03 10.90 -17.07
C GLU A 164 -0.93 9.89 -17.45
N ALA A 165 -1.27 8.61 -17.58
CA ALA A 165 -0.35 7.58 -18.06
C ALA A 165 0.05 7.79 -19.51
N TYR A 166 -0.87 8.19 -20.39
CA TYR A 166 -0.51 8.57 -21.77
C TYR A 166 0.44 9.77 -21.77
N GLY A 167 0.17 10.80 -20.97
CA GLY A 167 1.04 11.97 -20.89
C GLY A 167 2.47 11.65 -20.45
N VAL A 168 2.64 10.81 -19.43
CA VAL A 168 3.98 10.37 -18.98
C VAL A 168 4.67 9.53 -20.05
N LEU A 169 3.94 8.60 -20.68
CA LEU A 169 4.50 7.73 -21.72
C LEU A 169 4.93 8.51 -22.97
N LEU A 170 4.07 9.38 -23.50
CA LEU A 170 4.36 10.21 -24.68
C LEU A 170 5.54 11.15 -24.43
N SER A 171 5.59 11.77 -23.24
CA SER A 171 6.73 12.59 -22.81
C SER A 171 8.04 11.80 -22.77
N ALA A 172 8.03 10.59 -22.19
CA ALA A 172 9.21 9.73 -22.15
C ALA A 172 9.66 9.29 -23.55
N MET A 173 8.73 8.91 -24.42
CA MET A 173 9.02 8.55 -25.81
C MET A 173 9.58 9.73 -26.61
N GLU A 174 9.05 10.95 -26.40
CA GLU A 174 9.55 12.17 -27.04
C GLU A 174 11.00 12.46 -26.61
N LYS A 175 11.31 12.34 -25.31
CA LYS A 175 12.68 12.49 -24.79
C LYS A 175 13.63 11.42 -25.34
N ASN A 176 13.14 10.19 -25.52
CA ASN A 176 13.89 9.08 -26.12
C ASN A 176 13.98 9.16 -27.66
N GLN A 177 13.32 10.14 -28.29
CA GLN A 177 13.22 10.32 -29.74
C GLN A 177 12.59 9.13 -30.49
N ASP A 178 11.76 8.34 -29.81
CA ASP A 178 11.06 7.19 -30.42
C ASP A 178 9.73 7.63 -31.04
N VAL A 179 9.84 8.38 -32.15
CA VAL A 179 8.69 8.96 -32.84
C VAL A 179 7.77 7.92 -33.48
N GLU A 180 8.31 6.75 -33.83
CA GLU A 180 7.52 5.64 -34.37
C GLU A 180 6.67 4.98 -33.29
N ALA A 181 7.23 4.74 -32.10
CA ALA A 181 6.45 4.21 -30.98
C ALA A 181 5.29 5.15 -30.59
N ILE A 182 5.50 6.48 -30.65
CA ILE A 182 4.43 7.46 -30.42
C ILE A 182 3.30 7.30 -31.45
N ARG A 183 3.66 7.22 -32.74
CA ARG A 183 2.69 7.01 -33.82
C ARG A 183 1.89 5.73 -33.60
N GLU A 184 2.56 4.62 -33.31
CA GLU A 184 1.91 3.33 -33.09
C GLU A 184 0.97 3.35 -31.88
N LEU A 185 1.41 3.92 -30.75
CA LEU A 185 0.61 4.06 -29.53
C LEU A 185 -0.70 4.81 -29.79
N LEU A 186 -0.63 5.95 -30.48
CA LEU A 186 -1.80 6.79 -30.74
C LEU A 186 -2.71 6.20 -31.82
N GLN A 187 -2.17 5.46 -32.81
CA GLN A 187 -2.99 4.72 -33.77
C GLN A 187 -3.80 3.60 -33.13
N MET A 188 -3.27 2.95 -32.09
CA MET A 188 -3.98 1.92 -31.35
C MET A 188 -4.97 2.49 -30.31
N CYS A 189 -4.88 3.79 -30.01
CA CYS A 189 -5.74 4.42 -29.02
C CYS A 189 -7.15 4.64 -29.59
N THR A 190 -8.16 4.08 -28.90
CA THR A 190 -9.58 4.26 -29.26
C THR A 190 -10.28 5.34 -28.45
N ASN A 191 -9.61 5.91 -27.43
CA ASN A 191 -10.22 6.87 -26.53
C ASN A 191 -10.17 8.29 -27.14
N PRO A 192 -11.33 8.90 -27.48
CA PRO A 192 -11.35 10.22 -28.10
C PRO A 192 -10.77 11.32 -27.20
N ASP A 193 -10.93 11.22 -25.88
CA ASP A 193 -10.44 12.24 -24.94
C ASP A 193 -8.90 12.29 -24.95
N VAL A 194 -8.25 11.12 -25.06
CA VAL A 194 -6.79 11.00 -25.16
C VAL A 194 -6.31 11.60 -26.49
N LEU A 195 -7.00 11.28 -27.59
CA LEU A 195 -6.64 11.78 -28.93
C LEU A 195 -6.81 13.30 -29.04
N GLU A 196 -7.83 13.87 -28.38
CA GLU A 196 -8.04 15.31 -28.32
C GLU A 196 -6.95 16.01 -27.50
N GLU A 197 -6.69 15.53 -26.28
CA GLU A 197 -5.68 16.09 -25.37
C GLU A 197 -4.27 16.06 -25.98
N TYR A 198 -3.91 14.93 -26.63
CA TYR A 198 -2.58 14.73 -27.22
C TYR A 198 -2.56 14.94 -28.74
N SER A 199 -3.49 15.73 -29.28
CA SER A 199 -3.59 16.04 -30.71
C SER A 199 -2.30 16.61 -31.32
N GLU A 200 -1.45 17.28 -30.53
CA GLU A 200 -0.14 17.77 -30.97
C GLU A 200 0.82 16.65 -31.40
N TYR A 201 0.66 15.44 -30.85
CA TYR A 201 1.48 14.28 -31.20
C TYR A 201 0.95 13.55 -32.45
N ILE A 202 -0.25 13.87 -32.92
CA ILE A 202 -0.88 13.21 -34.07
C ILE A 202 -0.52 14.00 -35.34
N CYS A 203 -0.05 13.29 -36.37
CA CYS A 203 0.14 13.87 -37.70
C CYS A 203 -1.09 13.57 -38.57
N PRO A 204 -1.86 14.60 -39.00
CA PRO A 204 -3.06 14.39 -39.81
C PRO A 204 -2.77 13.77 -41.19
N ASP A 205 -3.79 13.11 -41.75
CA ASP A 205 -3.70 12.44 -43.05
C ASP A 205 -3.47 13.40 -44.21
N LEU A 206 -2.64 12.95 -45.16
CA LEU A 206 -2.41 13.67 -46.41
C LEU A 206 -3.52 13.40 -47.43
N ASN A 207 -3.82 14.42 -48.22
CA ASN A 207 -4.76 14.36 -49.31
C ASN A 207 -4.14 14.83 -50.63
N THR A 208 -4.71 14.35 -51.73
CA THR A 208 -4.31 14.70 -53.10
C THR A 208 -5.52 15.14 -53.91
N ASP A 209 -5.32 16.06 -54.84
CA ASP A 209 -6.37 16.61 -55.71
C ASP A 209 -6.89 15.55 -56.70
N PHE A 210 -6.03 14.59 -57.04
CA PHE A 210 -6.36 13.45 -57.88
C PHE A 210 -6.13 12.13 -57.14
N GLN A 211 -7.09 11.21 -57.30
CA GLN A 211 -6.99 9.83 -56.83
C GLN A 211 -6.19 8.97 -57.82
N SER A 212 -5.89 7.72 -57.45
CA SER A 212 -5.27 6.77 -58.38
C SER A 212 -6.17 6.52 -59.59
N GLY A 213 -5.61 6.50 -60.80
CA GLY A 213 -6.38 6.27 -62.01
C GLY A 213 -5.64 6.57 -63.31
N THR A 214 -6.33 6.32 -64.42
CA THR A 214 -5.88 6.66 -65.77
C THR A 214 -6.47 8.01 -66.19
N TYR A 215 -5.64 8.87 -66.74
CA TYR A 215 -5.95 10.24 -67.14
C TYR A 215 -5.55 10.46 -68.59
N HIS A 216 -6.53 10.86 -69.41
CA HIS A 216 -6.34 11.13 -70.83
C HIS A 216 -5.75 12.53 -71.09
N LYS A 217 -4.53 12.77 -70.60
CA LYS A 217 -3.85 14.07 -70.68
C LYS A 217 -2.34 13.87 -70.85
N LYS A 218 -1.69 14.72 -71.67
CA LYS A 218 -0.22 14.71 -71.87
C LYS A 218 0.58 15.12 -70.62
N SER A 219 -0.02 15.92 -69.74
CA SER A 219 0.58 16.32 -68.47
C SER A 219 -0.49 16.73 -67.47
N MET A 220 -0.25 16.48 -66.18
CA MET A 220 -1.08 16.96 -65.07
C MET A 220 -0.20 17.53 -63.95
N LYS A 221 -0.80 18.35 -63.09
CA LYS A 221 -0.18 18.76 -61.84
C LYS A 221 -0.95 18.09 -60.71
N VAL A 222 -0.24 17.50 -59.77
CA VAL A 222 -0.82 16.91 -58.56
C VAL A 222 -0.42 17.79 -57.39
N GLU A 223 -1.41 18.14 -56.58
CA GLU A 223 -1.23 18.89 -55.35
C GLU A 223 -1.44 17.96 -54.16
N ILE A 224 -0.52 18.05 -53.20
CA ILE A 224 -0.59 17.34 -51.91
C ILE A 224 -0.84 18.39 -50.84
N TRP A 225 -1.78 18.13 -49.92
CA TRP A 225 -2.02 18.97 -48.75
C TRP A 225 -2.31 18.13 -47.51
N GLY A 226 -2.01 18.70 -46.35
CA GLY A 226 -2.23 18.14 -45.03
C GLY A 226 -1.77 19.12 -43.97
N GLU A 227 -2.28 18.99 -42.75
CA GLU A 227 -1.88 19.81 -41.61
C GLU A 227 -0.56 19.30 -41.00
N CYS A 228 0.48 19.24 -41.83
CA CYS A 228 1.80 18.75 -41.48
C CYS A 228 2.83 19.88 -41.59
N GLU A 229 3.92 19.79 -40.82
CA GLU A 229 5.04 20.75 -40.90
C GLU A 229 5.84 20.52 -42.19
N LYS A 230 6.09 19.26 -42.53
CA LYS A 230 6.78 18.84 -43.77
C LYS A 230 6.06 17.66 -44.40
N ILE A 231 6.18 17.56 -45.72
CA ILE A 231 5.67 16.43 -46.50
C ILE A 231 6.82 15.91 -47.36
N TYR A 232 7.12 14.63 -47.23
CA TYR A 232 8.15 13.92 -47.99
C TYR A 232 7.48 13.01 -49.02
N TYR A 233 8.04 12.92 -50.22
CA TYR A 233 7.46 12.10 -51.28
C TYR A 233 8.48 11.51 -52.27
N THR A 234 8.05 10.44 -52.93
CA THR A 234 8.74 9.75 -54.02
C THR A 234 7.78 9.57 -55.20
N LEU A 235 8.29 9.37 -56.41
CA LEU A 235 7.48 9.25 -57.64
C LEU A 235 7.73 7.95 -58.44
N ASP A 236 8.68 7.16 -57.97
CA ASP A 236 9.15 5.90 -58.54
C ASP A 236 8.62 4.67 -57.80
N GLY A 237 7.81 4.87 -56.75
CA GLY A 237 7.22 3.79 -55.97
C GLY A 237 8.07 3.30 -54.79
N THR A 238 9.18 3.96 -54.46
CA THR A 238 9.89 3.67 -53.20
C THR A 238 9.18 4.30 -52.01
N ILE A 239 9.32 3.72 -50.81
CA ILE A 239 8.79 4.33 -49.59
C ILE A 239 9.64 5.57 -49.27
N PRO A 240 9.03 6.76 -49.11
CA PRO A 240 9.74 7.97 -48.73
C PRO A 240 10.32 7.86 -47.31
N ASP A 241 11.44 8.51 -47.10
CA ASP A 241 12.18 8.67 -45.85
C ASP A 241 12.62 10.14 -45.65
N GLU A 242 13.40 10.43 -44.60
CA GLU A 242 13.84 11.78 -44.28
C GLU A 242 14.77 12.41 -45.34
N ASP A 243 15.41 11.57 -46.16
CA ASP A 243 16.29 11.98 -47.26
C ASP A 243 15.52 12.21 -48.58
N SER A 244 14.22 11.87 -48.60
CA SER A 244 13.36 12.01 -49.76
C SER A 244 13.01 13.47 -50.07
N LYS A 245 12.39 13.70 -51.23
CA LYS A 245 12.09 15.06 -51.68
C LYS A 245 11.01 15.70 -50.80
N ILE A 246 11.29 16.91 -50.33
CA ILE A 246 10.30 17.73 -49.61
C ILE A 246 9.35 18.37 -50.63
N TYR A 247 8.05 18.24 -50.39
CA TYR A 247 7.00 18.87 -51.17
C TYR A 247 6.97 20.38 -50.91
N THR A 248 7.16 21.17 -51.97
CA THR A 248 7.16 22.65 -51.91
C THR A 248 6.11 23.28 -52.83
N GLY A 249 5.36 22.46 -53.57
CA GLY A 249 4.33 22.92 -54.50
C GLY A 249 3.94 21.85 -55.53
N PRO A 250 3.04 22.19 -56.47
CA PRO A 250 2.41 21.21 -57.36
C PRO A 250 3.41 20.39 -58.17
N ILE A 251 3.26 19.06 -58.14
CA ILE A 251 4.15 18.11 -58.83
C ILE A 251 3.67 17.94 -60.27
N LYS A 252 4.53 18.27 -61.24
CA LYS A 252 4.22 18.11 -62.66
C LYS A 252 4.49 16.67 -63.13
N LEU A 253 3.44 15.95 -63.48
CA LEU A 253 3.51 14.63 -64.10
C LEU A 253 3.48 14.72 -65.62
N LYS A 254 4.14 13.75 -66.27
CA LYS A 254 4.18 13.58 -67.72
C LYS A 254 3.56 12.24 -68.09
N GLU A 255 3.39 12.02 -69.39
CA GLU A 255 3.00 10.73 -69.96
C GLU A 255 3.77 9.55 -69.36
N GLY A 256 3.06 8.45 -69.11
CA GLY A 256 3.57 7.25 -68.48
C GLY A 256 2.93 6.95 -67.12
N VAL A 257 3.53 5.99 -66.41
CA VAL A 257 3.08 5.57 -65.08
C VAL A 257 3.92 6.26 -64.02
N THR A 258 3.28 6.97 -63.10
CA THR A 258 3.91 7.53 -61.91
C THR A 258 3.32 6.87 -60.67
N VAL A 259 4.17 6.47 -59.73
CA VAL A 259 3.76 5.92 -58.44
C VAL A 259 4.21 6.89 -57.33
N LEU A 260 3.26 7.63 -56.80
CA LEU A 260 3.47 8.57 -55.70
C LEU A 260 3.30 7.84 -54.37
N TYR A 261 4.33 7.88 -53.54
CA TYR A 261 4.21 7.69 -52.10
C TYR A 261 4.53 9.00 -51.40
N ALA A 262 3.78 9.34 -50.36
CA ALA A 262 4.06 10.52 -49.55
C ALA A 262 3.67 10.31 -48.09
N TYR A 263 4.37 10.95 -47.17
CA TYR A 263 3.99 11.02 -45.75
C TYR A 263 4.25 12.41 -45.20
N GLY A 264 3.47 12.77 -44.19
CA GLY A 264 3.60 14.02 -43.47
C GLY A 264 4.41 13.82 -42.19
N VAL A 265 5.03 14.90 -41.71
CA VAL A 265 5.66 14.97 -40.39
C VAL A 265 5.12 16.20 -39.68
N ASN A 266 4.68 16.03 -38.43
CA ASN A 266 4.17 17.15 -37.62
C ASN A 266 5.31 17.99 -37.02
N LYS A 267 4.98 19.00 -36.21
CA LYS A 267 5.97 19.89 -35.57
C LYS A 267 6.89 19.19 -34.59
N LYS A 268 6.44 18.08 -33.98
CA LYS A 268 7.21 17.24 -33.06
C LYS A 268 8.09 16.21 -33.77
N GLY A 269 8.08 16.17 -35.10
CA GLY A 269 8.85 15.18 -35.86
C GLY A 269 8.16 13.82 -35.97
N ILE A 270 6.89 13.70 -35.56
CA ILE A 270 6.16 12.44 -35.59
C ILE A 270 5.58 12.25 -37.00
N PRO A 271 5.85 11.09 -37.64
CA PRO A 271 5.34 10.81 -38.97
C PRO A 271 3.85 10.45 -38.93
N GLY A 272 3.14 10.81 -40.00
CA GLY A 272 1.78 10.35 -40.29
C GLY A 272 1.77 9.13 -41.20
N ASP A 273 0.57 8.71 -41.60
CA ASP A 273 0.41 7.58 -42.50
C ASP A 273 0.94 7.86 -43.91
N ILE A 274 1.53 6.84 -44.51
CA ILE A 274 2.02 6.91 -45.89
C ILE A 274 0.82 6.76 -46.84
N ILE A 275 0.61 7.77 -47.68
CA ILE A 275 -0.36 7.72 -48.78
C ILE A 275 0.27 7.13 -50.04
N TYR A 276 -0.52 6.36 -50.78
CA TYR A 276 -0.16 5.78 -52.08
C TYR A 276 -1.09 6.27 -53.18
N ARG A 277 -0.53 6.70 -54.32
CA ARG A 277 -1.28 7.04 -55.54
C ARG A 277 -0.58 6.53 -56.79
N LYS A 278 -1.35 5.93 -57.70
CA LYS A 278 -0.86 5.50 -59.02
C LYS A 278 -1.54 6.30 -60.12
N TYR A 279 -0.76 7.09 -60.84
CA TYR A 279 -1.21 7.90 -61.96
C TYR A 279 -0.75 7.28 -63.27
N VAL A 280 -1.68 7.06 -64.20
CA VAL A 280 -1.37 6.61 -65.56
C VAL A 280 -1.80 7.72 -66.51
N LEU A 281 -0.85 8.39 -67.16
CA LEU A 281 -1.14 9.45 -68.14
C LEU A 281 -0.95 8.92 -69.55
N GLU A 282 -2.04 8.92 -70.32
CA GLU A 282 -2.07 8.49 -71.72
C GLU A 282 -2.62 9.65 -72.57
N PRO A 283 -2.01 10.01 -73.71
CA PRO A 283 -2.60 10.98 -74.62
C PRO A 283 -3.88 10.40 -75.24
N GLU A 284 -4.90 11.24 -75.45
CA GLU A 284 -5.93 10.95 -76.45
C GLU A 284 -5.28 11.00 -77.84
N ASP A 285 -5.49 9.95 -78.64
CA ASP A 285 -5.01 9.80 -80.01
C ASP A 285 -5.46 10.95 -80.94
#